data_AF-A0A3N5PNQ4-F1
#
_entry.id   AF-A0A3N5PNQ4-F1
#
_cell.length_a   1.000
_cell.length_b   1.000
_cell.length_c   1.000
_cell.angle_alpha   90.00
_cell.angle_beta   90.00
_cell.angle_gamma   90.00
#
_symmetry.space_group_name_H-M   'P 1'
#
loop_
_entity.id
_entity.type
_entity.pdbx_description
1 polymer ?
#
loop_
_entity_poly.entity_id
_entity_poly.type
_entity_poly.pdbx_seq_one_letter_code
_entity_poly.pdbx_strand_id
1 'polypeptide(L)'
;MLCSIRKNASPCQIRDSRLATRNSRIVYARFGLKTFRRVMGMDRSNSLAFWCAAVCLLAAGGCAESPQNKQSATGAGRAMPAAATSSQPNTLPPADLRNFPQDCTAYLDAASANRPLVSAGRQRELTRDQSEKFFAVWRQDTPRRTVAQVRKMFDECIAAPGFGQNALPCDAQQARQLLVSADLQKYPNICRRGIIVQTGDLRALPTDRPRFDDFAQAGGGWPFDTLQDSLVWAGTPIFISHTAAGGGWLLVETPVGGGWMRSQDVAYINDEKILAWAGRPLVAITTENTPLLTDKGTFWATGRIGMLLPLLGQAGDKLTLGVATRGPDGAASPAQVVIDTKHAAVVPLPMTPANIAAAANG
;
A
#
# COMPACT_ATOMS: atom_id res chain seq x y z
N MET A 1 7.45 -51.05 -8.82
CA MET A 1 6.50 -49.97 -8.46
C MET A 1 7.27 -48.91 -7.68
N LEU A 2 7.65 -47.79 -8.30
CA LEU A 2 8.40 -46.71 -7.67
C LEU A 2 7.86 -45.36 -8.19
N CYS A 3 7.48 -44.46 -7.29
CA CYS A 3 6.87 -43.19 -7.64
C CYS A 3 7.94 -42.09 -7.76
N SER A 4 7.99 -41.39 -8.90
CA SER A 4 8.94 -40.30 -9.12
C SER A 4 8.30 -38.95 -8.78
N ILE A 5 8.71 -38.36 -7.65
CA ILE A 5 8.24 -37.05 -7.21
C ILE A 5 8.95 -35.97 -8.05
N ARG A 6 8.25 -35.46 -9.08
CA ARG A 6 8.70 -34.26 -9.80
C ARG A 6 8.56 -33.04 -8.88
N LYS A 7 9.69 -32.41 -8.54
CA LYS A 7 9.69 -31.06 -7.98
C LYS A 7 9.30 -30.08 -9.10
N ASN A 8 8.09 -29.54 -9.04
CA ASN A 8 7.72 -28.42 -9.91
C ASN A 8 8.52 -27.18 -9.50
N ALA A 9 9.21 -26.56 -10.46
CA ALA A 9 9.85 -25.26 -10.25
C ALA A 9 8.77 -24.18 -10.05
N SER A 10 9.05 -23.17 -9.22
CA SER A 10 8.13 -22.05 -9.04
C SER A 10 8.09 -21.19 -10.31
N PRO A 11 6.96 -20.51 -10.63
CA PRO A 11 6.84 -19.66 -11.81
C PRO A 11 7.92 -18.59 -11.95
N CYS A 12 8.50 -18.10 -10.83
CA CYS A 12 9.64 -17.18 -10.83
C CYS A 12 10.86 -17.68 -11.61
N GLN A 13 11.10 -19.00 -11.65
CA GLN A 13 12.34 -19.56 -12.20
C GLN A 13 12.21 -20.00 -13.67
N ILE A 14 11.04 -19.82 -14.30
CA ILE A 14 10.80 -20.24 -15.69
C ILE A 14 10.76 -19.03 -16.64
N ARG A 15 11.93 -18.39 -16.82
CA ARG A 15 12.25 -17.57 -18.00
C ARG A 15 13.55 -18.08 -18.62
N ASP A 16 13.44 -19.10 -19.50
CA ASP A 16 14.57 -19.71 -20.20
C ASP A 16 15.23 -18.73 -21.20
N SER A 17 16.55 -18.79 -21.30
CA SER A 17 17.37 -17.72 -21.90
C SER A 17 17.50 -17.83 -23.43
N ARG A 18 16.42 -17.53 -24.17
CA ARG A 18 16.40 -17.64 -25.66
C ARG A 18 15.79 -16.44 -26.39
N LEU A 19 16.41 -15.25 -26.27
CA LEU A 19 16.21 -14.14 -27.22
C LEU A 19 17.33 -13.07 -27.08
N ALA A 20 18.59 -13.50 -27.28
CA ALA A 20 19.77 -12.66 -26.99
C ALA A 20 20.90 -12.75 -28.05
N THR A 21 20.56 -12.94 -29.33
CA THR A 21 21.54 -13.13 -30.42
C THR A 21 21.19 -12.39 -31.73
N ARG A 22 21.23 -11.05 -31.71
CA ARG A 22 21.85 -10.23 -32.79
C ARG A 22 21.94 -8.73 -32.45
N ASN A 23 22.97 -8.11 -33.02
CA ASN A 23 23.13 -6.67 -33.30
C ASN A 23 23.00 -5.64 -32.15
N SER A 24 24.07 -5.51 -31.36
CA SER A 24 24.68 -4.19 -31.14
C SER A 24 26.12 -4.30 -30.62
N ARG A 25 27.11 -4.15 -31.51
CA ARG A 25 28.49 -3.77 -31.12
C ARG A 25 28.57 -2.26 -31.12
N ILE A 26 28.83 -1.63 -29.97
CA ILE A 26 29.49 -0.32 -29.88
C ILE A 26 30.28 -0.25 -28.55
N VAL A 27 31.42 0.43 -28.65
CA VAL A 27 32.55 0.48 -27.72
C VAL A 27 32.17 0.88 -26.28
N TYR A 28 32.76 0.17 -25.30
CA TYR A 28 33.22 0.78 -24.04
C TYR A 28 34.72 0.50 -23.89
N ALA A 29 35.50 1.54 -23.61
CA ALA A 29 36.96 1.45 -23.50
C ALA A 29 37.42 1.11 -22.07
N ARG A 30 38.61 0.51 -21.95
CA ARG A 30 39.21 0.12 -20.66
C ARG A 30 39.80 1.32 -19.90
N PHE A 31 39.39 1.51 -18.65
CA PHE A 31 40.20 1.96 -17.50
C PHE A 31 39.36 1.69 -16.23
N GLY A 32 39.89 1.28 -15.08
CA GLY A 32 41.22 0.81 -14.69
C GLY A 32 41.12 0.20 -13.28
N LEU A 33 41.91 -0.83 -12.94
CA LEU A 33 41.77 -1.52 -11.65
C LEU A 33 42.63 -0.87 -10.55
N LYS A 34 42.15 -0.94 -9.28
CA LYS A 34 42.74 -0.34 -8.06
C LYS A 34 42.55 1.20 -8.02
N THR A 35 42.29 1.86 -6.88
CA THR A 35 42.27 1.44 -5.46
C THR A 35 41.25 2.27 -4.67
N PHE A 36 40.46 1.67 -3.77
CA PHE A 36 40.22 2.24 -2.42
C PHE A 36 39.66 1.17 -1.47
N ARG A 37 40.15 1.13 -0.22
CA ARG A 37 39.83 0.06 0.75
C ARG A 37 39.62 0.66 2.16
N ARG A 38 38.45 1.27 2.38
CA ARG A 38 37.93 1.86 3.65
C ARG A 38 36.51 2.39 3.34
N VAL A 39 35.46 2.21 4.14
CA VAL A 39 35.23 1.40 5.36
C VAL A 39 33.90 0.66 5.17
N MET A 40 33.84 -0.64 5.48
CA MET A 40 32.60 -1.42 5.59
C MET A 40 32.64 -2.18 6.92
N GLY A 41 32.09 -1.56 7.97
CA GLY A 41 31.98 -2.16 9.30
C GLY A 41 30.70 -2.99 9.43
N MET A 42 30.70 -4.19 8.86
CA MET A 42 29.74 -5.22 9.24
C MET A 42 30.42 -6.17 10.21
N ASP A 43 29.88 -6.29 11.42
CA ASP A 43 30.24 -7.37 12.35
C ASP A 43 29.02 -8.28 12.58
N ARG A 44 29.30 -9.56 12.82
CA ARG A 44 28.34 -10.64 13.06
C ARG A 44 29.06 -11.78 13.79
N SER A 45 28.69 -12.05 15.05
CA SER A 45 28.35 -13.39 15.56
C SER A 45 28.26 -13.41 17.10
N ASN A 46 27.71 -14.52 17.61
CA ASN A 46 27.74 -14.98 19.00
C ASN A 46 26.91 -14.16 20.02
N SER A 47 26.21 -14.78 20.99
CA SER A 47 25.93 -16.22 21.17
C SER A 47 24.68 -16.45 22.02
N LEU A 48 24.22 -17.71 22.12
CA LEU A 48 23.21 -18.14 23.09
C LEU A 48 23.75 -17.97 24.53
N ALA A 49 22.87 -17.63 25.50
CA ALA A 49 22.62 -18.45 26.70
C ALA A 49 21.78 -17.72 27.78
N PHE A 50 20.81 -18.44 28.34
CA PHE A 50 20.33 -18.44 29.73
C PHE A 50 20.49 -17.18 30.63
N TRP A 51 19.36 -16.70 31.15
CA TRP A 51 19.07 -16.79 32.59
C TRP A 51 17.57 -17.10 32.79
N CYS A 52 17.21 -17.78 33.89
CA CYS A 52 15.84 -18.22 34.16
C CYS A 52 15.62 -18.42 35.67
N ALA A 53 14.35 -18.30 36.10
CA ALA A 53 13.83 -18.56 37.46
C ALA A 53 14.34 -17.64 38.59
N ALA A 54 13.67 -17.52 39.76
CA ALA A 54 12.24 -17.57 40.12
C ALA A 54 12.10 -17.24 41.63
N VAL A 55 10.88 -16.91 42.10
CA VAL A 55 10.27 -17.14 43.46
C VAL A 55 9.11 -16.12 43.63
N CYS A 56 7.82 -16.45 43.85
CA CYS A 56 7.14 -17.29 44.87
C CYS A 56 6.97 -16.56 46.23
N LEU A 57 5.90 -16.60 47.04
CA LEU A 57 4.53 -17.21 47.14
C LEU A 57 3.71 -16.25 48.07
N LEU A 58 2.39 -16.24 48.33
CA LEU A 58 1.14 -17.00 48.03
C LEU A 58 -0.01 -15.91 47.96
N ALA A 59 -1.33 -16.04 48.14
CA ALA A 59 -2.34 -17.07 48.49
C ALA A 59 -3.67 -16.74 47.75
N ALA A 60 -4.68 -17.58 47.46
CA ALA A 60 -5.07 -18.98 47.79
C ALA A 60 -6.26 -19.14 48.77
N GLY A 61 -7.28 -19.89 48.31
CA GLY A 61 -8.54 -20.25 49.01
C GLY A 61 -9.81 -19.67 48.34
N GLY A 62 -10.88 -20.43 48.05
CA GLY A 62 -11.14 -21.87 48.22
C GLY A 62 -12.43 -22.35 47.49
N CYS A 63 -12.70 -23.66 47.52
CA CYS A 63 -13.76 -24.40 46.79
C CYS A 63 -15.21 -24.15 47.35
N ALA A 64 -16.33 -24.74 46.87
CA ALA A 64 -16.55 -25.96 46.04
C ALA A 64 -17.96 -26.05 45.38
N GLU A 65 -18.06 -26.94 44.37
CA GLU A 65 -19.17 -27.88 44.02
C GLU A 65 -20.63 -27.45 43.66
N SER A 66 -21.30 -28.37 42.94
CA SER A 66 -22.67 -28.33 42.38
C SER A 66 -23.49 -29.52 42.96
N PRO A 67 -24.86 -29.60 42.88
CA PRO A 67 -25.50 -30.05 41.63
C PRO A 67 -27.02 -29.73 41.37
N GLN A 68 -27.43 -29.92 40.11
CA GLN A 68 -28.74 -30.46 39.62
C GLN A 68 -30.13 -29.79 39.85
N ASN A 69 -30.78 -29.47 38.71
CA ASN A 69 -32.13 -29.91 38.27
C ASN A 69 -33.38 -28.99 38.44
N LYS A 70 -34.34 -29.22 37.52
CA LYS A 70 -35.74 -28.75 37.38
C LYS A 70 -36.00 -27.41 36.67
N GLN A 71 -37.27 -27.24 36.28
CA GLN A 71 -37.72 -26.49 35.10
C GLN A 71 -38.66 -25.32 35.45
N SER A 72 -38.82 -24.43 34.46
CA SER A 72 -40.04 -23.66 34.13
C SER A 72 -40.35 -22.32 34.85
N ALA A 73 -40.93 -21.44 34.02
CA ALA A 73 -41.88 -20.36 34.31
C ALA A 73 -41.39 -18.93 34.68
N THR A 74 -42.13 -17.97 34.11
CA THR A 74 -42.38 -16.58 34.56
C THR A 74 -41.21 -15.62 34.81
N GLY A 75 -40.78 -14.98 33.72
CA GLY A 75 -40.92 -13.53 33.51
C GLY A 75 -40.66 -12.53 34.65
N ALA A 76 -39.53 -11.82 34.54
CA ALA A 76 -39.36 -10.45 34.99
C ALA A 76 -38.49 -9.68 33.99
N GLY A 77 -38.87 -8.44 33.64
CA GLY A 77 -38.12 -7.62 32.68
C GLY A 77 -36.79 -7.14 33.28
N ARG A 78 -35.67 -7.73 32.87
CA ARG A 78 -34.34 -7.28 33.31
C ARG A 78 -33.97 -5.99 32.58
N ALA A 79 -34.20 -4.85 33.23
CA ALA A 79 -33.78 -3.55 32.73
C ALA A 79 -32.28 -3.56 32.38
N MET A 80 -31.93 -2.96 31.24
CA MET A 80 -30.52 -2.72 30.92
C MET A 80 -29.94 -1.74 31.96
N PRO A 81 -28.68 -1.90 32.40
CA PRO A 81 -28.03 -0.90 33.23
C PRO A 81 -28.03 0.42 32.45
N ALA A 82 -28.48 1.50 33.09
CA ALA A 82 -28.54 2.81 32.45
C ALA A 82 -27.13 3.20 31.97
N ALA A 83 -27.02 3.57 30.69
CA ALA A 83 -25.79 4.14 30.17
C ALA A 83 -25.43 5.36 31.03
N ALA A 84 -24.19 5.43 31.53
CA ALA A 84 -23.74 6.56 32.32
C ALA A 84 -23.96 7.84 31.51
N THR A 85 -24.75 8.77 32.05
CA THR A 85 -25.15 9.99 31.35
C THR A 85 -23.91 10.80 31.01
N SER A 86 -23.52 10.80 29.74
CA SER A 86 -22.44 11.64 29.25
C SER A 86 -22.80 13.10 29.52
N SER A 87 -21.87 13.83 30.12
CA SER A 87 -21.93 15.28 30.13
C SER A 87 -22.07 15.78 28.69
N GLN A 88 -22.88 16.82 28.49
CA GLN A 88 -23.10 17.42 27.17
C GLN A 88 -21.74 17.66 26.50
N PRO A 89 -21.52 17.15 25.27
CA PRO A 89 -20.21 17.25 24.62
C PRO A 89 -19.85 18.73 24.46
N ASN A 90 -18.63 19.09 24.83
CA ASN A 90 -18.16 20.47 24.73
C ASN A 90 -18.26 20.93 23.26
N THR A 91 -19.19 21.87 22.98
CA THR A 91 -19.56 22.26 21.62
C THR A 91 -18.53 23.15 20.94
N LEU A 92 -17.56 23.67 21.70
CA LEU A 92 -16.42 24.40 21.16
C LEU A 92 -15.34 23.42 20.68
N PRO A 93 -14.79 23.60 19.48
CA PRO A 93 -13.64 22.80 19.05
C PRO A 93 -12.42 23.05 19.96
N PRO A 94 -11.47 22.09 20.01
CA PRO A 94 -10.21 22.22 20.73
C PRO A 94 -9.57 23.60 20.55
N ALA A 95 -9.01 24.15 21.63
CA ALA A 95 -8.52 25.54 21.66
C ALA A 95 -7.55 25.83 20.52
N ASP A 96 -6.69 24.87 20.17
CA ASP A 96 -5.69 25.02 19.12
C ASP A 96 -6.31 25.26 17.73
N LEU A 97 -7.46 24.65 17.41
CA LEU A 97 -8.19 24.90 16.15
C LEU A 97 -8.83 26.29 16.08
N ARG A 98 -8.83 27.04 17.20
CA ARG A 98 -9.30 28.43 17.29
C ARG A 98 -8.15 29.42 17.47
N ASN A 99 -7.05 28.99 18.07
CA ASN A 99 -5.89 29.82 18.39
C ASN A 99 -4.82 29.83 17.27
N PHE A 100 -4.73 28.76 16.48
CA PHE A 100 -3.76 28.62 15.39
C PHE A 100 -4.48 28.61 14.04
N PRO A 101 -4.06 29.44 13.05
CA PRO A 101 -4.63 29.42 11.71
C PRO A 101 -4.56 28.04 11.06
N GLN A 102 -5.70 27.57 10.52
CA GLN A 102 -5.80 26.32 9.77
C GLN A 102 -5.50 26.57 8.27
N ASP A 103 -4.45 27.34 8.02
CA ASP A 103 -3.94 27.73 6.70
C ASP A 103 -2.41 27.79 6.79
N CYS A 104 -1.70 26.94 6.04
CA CYS A 104 -0.25 26.86 6.09
C CYS A 104 0.45 28.13 5.58
N THR A 105 -0.24 29.02 4.85
CA THR A 105 0.33 30.30 4.40
C THR A 105 0.55 31.30 5.53
N ALA A 106 -0.22 31.20 6.63
CA ALA A 106 -0.10 32.07 7.80
C ALA A 106 1.24 31.91 8.56
N TYR A 107 1.99 30.84 8.29
CA TYR A 107 3.29 30.54 8.89
C TYR A 107 4.47 30.86 7.97
N LEU A 108 4.22 31.49 6.81
CA LEU A 108 5.25 31.87 5.85
C LEU A 108 5.88 33.22 6.19
N ASP A 109 7.19 33.23 6.45
CA ASP A 109 7.98 34.46 6.35
C ASP A 109 8.06 34.92 4.88
N ALA A 110 7.50 36.09 4.58
CA ALA A 110 7.46 36.63 3.22
C ALA A 110 8.86 36.82 2.59
N ALA A 111 9.91 37.03 3.40
CA ALA A 111 11.28 37.21 2.90
C ALA A 111 11.94 35.89 2.46
N SER A 112 11.47 34.74 2.94
CA SER A 112 12.05 33.42 2.62
C SER A 112 11.05 32.37 2.09
N ALA A 113 9.76 32.70 1.97
CA ALA A 113 8.70 31.80 1.49
C ALA A 113 9.00 31.14 0.13
N ASN A 114 9.70 31.84 -0.77
CA ASN A 114 10.11 31.35 -2.09
C ASN A 114 11.58 30.90 -2.17
N ARG A 115 12.32 30.90 -1.05
CA ARG A 115 13.71 30.43 -1.00
C ARG A 115 13.75 28.89 -0.95
N PRO A 116 14.52 28.21 -1.81
CA PRO A 116 14.68 26.76 -1.73
C PRO A 116 15.26 26.31 -0.39
N LEU A 117 14.65 25.30 0.22
CA LEU A 117 15.08 24.66 1.47
C LEU A 117 16.29 23.73 1.28
N VAL A 118 16.54 23.29 0.04
CA VAL A 118 17.68 22.47 -0.37
C VAL A 118 18.33 23.05 -1.62
N SER A 119 19.61 22.76 -1.82
CA SER A 119 20.29 23.16 -3.06
C SER A 119 19.73 22.41 -4.27
N ALA A 120 19.75 23.04 -5.45
CA ALA A 120 19.28 22.40 -6.68
C ALA A 120 20.06 21.11 -7.03
N GLY A 121 21.31 20.99 -6.58
CA GLY A 121 22.07 19.74 -6.65
C GLY A 121 21.45 18.64 -5.80
N ARG A 122 21.22 18.92 -4.51
CA ARG A 122 20.60 17.97 -3.57
C ARG A 122 19.18 17.61 -3.97
N GLN A 123 18.40 18.55 -4.51
CA GLN A 123 17.05 18.25 -4.98
C GLN A 123 17.05 17.24 -6.14
N ARG A 124 17.95 17.39 -7.13
CA ARG A 124 18.09 16.43 -8.24
C ARG A 124 18.46 15.01 -7.76
N GLU A 125 19.29 14.89 -6.72
CA GLU A 125 19.60 13.59 -6.11
C GLU A 125 18.35 12.93 -5.50
N LEU A 126 17.58 13.69 -4.72
CA LEU A 126 16.36 13.22 -4.06
C LEU A 126 15.28 12.83 -5.08
N THR A 127 15.10 13.62 -6.15
CA THR A 127 14.19 13.30 -7.25
C THR A 127 14.61 12.03 -8.00
N ARG A 128 15.91 11.83 -8.24
CA ARG A 128 16.41 10.60 -8.87
C ARG A 128 16.13 9.38 -7.99
N ASP A 129 16.46 9.46 -6.70
CA ASP A 129 16.18 8.41 -5.70
C ASP A 129 14.67 8.08 -5.61
N GLN A 130 13.81 9.11 -5.59
CA GLN A 130 12.35 8.95 -5.65
C GLN A 130 11.91 8.18 -6.92
N SER A 131 12.38 8.58 -8.10
CA SER A 131 12.04 7.93 -9.37
C SER A 131 12.58 6.49 -9.46
N GLU A 132 13.81 6.26 -9.02
CA GLU A 132 14.43 4.93 -8.97
C GLU A 132 13.63 3.97 -8.07
N LYS A 133 13.15 4.46 -6.91
CA LYS A 133 12.27 3.72 -5.99
C LYS A 133 10.86 3.51 -6.54
N PHE A 134 10.25 4.53 -7.14
CA PHE A 134 8.92 4.45 -7.75
C PHE A 134 8.87 3.34 -8.81
N PHE A 135 9.84 3.27 -9.71
CA PHE A 135 9.89 2.21 -10.74
C PHE A 135 10.59 0.91 -10.28
N ALA A 136 10.96 0.76 -9.00
CA ALA A 136 11.71 -0.41 -8.52
C ALA A 136 10.95 -1.73 -8.64
N VAL A 137 9.64 -1.71 -8.43
CA VAL A 137 8.77 -2.91 -8.52
C VAL A 137 8.77 -3.57 -9.90
N TRP A 138 8.93 -2.81 -10.99
CA TRP A 138 9.01 -3.38 -12.34
C TRP A 138 10.32 -4.13 -12.60
N ARG A 139 11.35 -3.91 -11.76
CA ARG A 139 12.63 -4.62 -11.77
C ARG A 139 12.64 -5.86 -10.87
N GLN A 140 11.51 -6.23 -10.25
CA GLN A 140 11.37 -7.45 -9.46
C GLN A 140 10.98 -8.66 -10.32
N ASP A 141 11.63 -9.80 -10.06
CA ASP A 141 11.22 -11.13 -10.54
C ASP A 141 10.65 -12.03 -9.42
N THR A 142 10.84 -11.62 -8.16
CA THR A 142 10.34 -12.29 -6.95
C THR A 142 9.60 -11.30 -6.04
N PRO A 143 8.66 -11.76 -5.20
CA PRO A 143 8.10 -10.94 -4.13
C PRO A 143 9.17 -10.54 -3.09
N ARG A 144 8.91 -9.43 -2.39
CA ARG A 144 9.62 -9.01 -1.17
C ARG A 144 9.11 -9.76 0.06
N ARG A 145 7.81 -10.09 0.10
CA ARG A 145 7.18 -10.82 1.21
C ARG A 145 7.28 -12.33 1.06
N THR A 146 7.46 -13.01 2.20
CA THR A 146 7.35 -14.47 2.31
C THR A 146 5.89 -14.90 2.50
N VAL A 147 5.56 -16.14 2.13
CA VAL A 147 4.22 -16.72 2.36
C VAL A 147 3.80 -16.69 3.84
N ALA A 148 4.75 -16.77 4.78
CA ALA A 148 4.49 -16.68 6.22
C ALA A 148 4.04 -15.25 6.62
N GLN A 149 4.67 -14.21 6.09
CA GLN A 149 4.27 -12.82 6.33
C GLN A 149 2.90 -12.51 5.72
N VAL A 150 2.59 -13.07 4.55
CA VAL A 150 1.27 -12.94 3.90
C VAL A 150 0.19 -13.70 4.68
N ARG A 151 0.52 -14.89 5.19
CA ARG A 151 -0.37 -15.73 6.01
C ARG A 151 -0.72 -15.07 7.35
N LYS A 152 0.21 -14.32 7.97
CA LYS A 152 0.09 -13.80 9.35
C LYS A 152 -1.29 -13.21 9.67
N MET A 153 -1.79 -12.29 8.83
CA MET A 153 -3.09 -11.63 9.06
C MET A 153 -4.27 -12.60 9.01
N PHE A 154 -4.21 -13.65 8.20
CA PHE A 154 -5.26 -14.68 8.19
C PHE A 154 -5.27 -15.45 9.51
N ASP A 155 -4.11 -15.87 10.00
CA ASP A 155 -3.99 -16.61 11.25
C ASP A 155 -4.42 -15.71 12.45
N GLU A 156 -4.07 -14.42 12.44
CA GLU A 156 -4.52 -13.41 13.41
C GLU A 156 -6.05 -13.23 13.37
N CYS A 157 -6.68 -13.09 12.20
CA CYS A 157 -8.12 -13.00 12.06
C CYS A 157 -8.88 -14.31 12.35
N ILE A 158 -8.20 -15.47 12.31
CA ILE A 158 -8.77 -16.76 12.74
C ILE A 158 -8.73 -16.90 14.27
N ALA A 159 -7.73 -16.32 14.93
CA ALA A 159 -7.61 -16.32 16.39
C ALA A 159 -8.47 -15.23 17.06
N ALA A 160 -8.52 -14.03 16.47
CA ALA A 160 -9.28 -12.87 16.94
C ALA A 160 -10.09 -12.26 15.77
N PRO A 161 -11.29 -12.80 15.47
CA PRO A 161 -12.10 -12.37 14.32
C PRO A 161 -12.49 -10.88 14.32
N GLY A 162 -12.53 -10.24 15.48
CA GLY A 162 -12.95 -8.84 15.60
C GLY A 162 -14.44 -8.65 15.33
N PHE A 163 -14.81 -7.45 14.91
CA PHE A 163 -16.19 -7.04 14.64
C PHE A 163 -16.36 -6.55 13.20
N GLY A 164 -17.54 -6.77 12.62
CA GLY A 164 -17.86 -6.37 11.26
C GLY A 164 -18.42 -4.94 11.14
N GLN A 165 -18.73 -4.53 9.90
CA GLN A 165 -19.40 -3.26 9.55
C GLN A 165 -20.74 -3.00 10.24
N ASN A 166 -21.33 -4.00 10.89
CA ASN A 166 -22.58 -3.93 11.65
C ASN A 166 -22.35 -3.91 13.18
N ALA A 167 -21.09 -3.74 13.63
CA ALA A 167 -20.66 -3.83 15.03
C ALA A 167 -21.04 -5.15 15.74
N LEU A 168 -21.25 -6.23 14.98
CA LEU A 168 -21.40 -7.59 15.53
C LEU A 168 -20.08 -8.37 15.38
N PRO A 169 -19.79 -9.33 16.28
CA PRO A 169 -18.60 -10.19 16.15
C PRO A 169 -18.56 -10.94 14.82
N CYS A 170 -17.37 -10.99 14.21
CA CYS A 170 -17.11 -11.80 13.03
C CYS A 170 -16.96 -13.28 13.37
N ASP A 171 -17.25 -14.15 12.41
CA ASP A 171 -16.98 -15.59 12.52
C ASP A 171 -15.57 -15.89 11.99
N ALA A 172 -14.74 -16.57 12.79
CA ALA A 172 -13.42 -17.07 12.39
C ALA A 172 -13.46 -17.90 11.10
N GLN A 173 -14.59 -18.57 10.80
CA GLN A 173 -14.78 -19.32 9.57
C GLN A 173 -14.72 -18.44 8.31
N GLN A 174 -15.07 -17.15 8.39
CA GLN A 174 -14.93 -16.21 7.28
C GLN A 174 -13.44 -16.00 6.95
N ALA A 175 -12.59 -15.82 7.96
CA ALA A 175 -11.14 -15.73 7.77
C ALA A 175 -10.54 -17.05 7.25
N ARG A 176 -11.03 -18.22 7.70
CA ARG A 176 -10.64 -19.53 7.13
C ARG A 176 -11.05 -19.67 5.66
N GLN A 177 -12.25 -19.22 5.27
CA GLN A 177 -12.70 -19.23 3.87
C GLN A 177 -11.83 -18.32 3.00
N LEU A 178 -11.49 -17.10 3.47
CA LEU A 178 -10.56 -16.22 2.78
C LEU A 178 -9.17 -16.86 2.63
N LEU A 179 -8.67 -17.57 3.65
CA LEU A 179 -7.39 -18.27 3.61
C LEU A 179 -7.36 -19.43 2.60
N VAL A 180 -8.46 -20.17 2.46
CA VAL A 180 -8.60 -21.21 1.42
C VAL A 180 -8.64 -20.57 0.03
N SER A 181 -9.49 -19.55 -0.17
CA SER A 181 -9.58 -18.82 -1.44
C SER A 181 -8.28 -18.10 -1.82
N ALA A 182 -7.45 -17.72 -0.85
CA ALA A 182 -6.14 -17.11 -1.10
C ALA A 182 -5.10 -18.08 -1.70
N ASP A 183 -5.34 -19.40 -1.72
CA ASP A 183 -4.52 -20.42 -2.43
C ASP A 183 -3.00 -20.34 -2.14
N LEU A 184 -2.64 -19.93 -0.91
CA LEU A 184 -1.26 -19.65 -0.51
C LEU A 184 -0.32 -20.88 -0.56
N GLN A 185 -0.85 -22.09 -0.73
CA GLN A 185 -0.05 -23.29 -1.00
C GLN A 185 0.73 -23.19 -2.33
N LYS A 186 0.26 -22.38 -3.29
CA LYS A 186 0.91 -22.15 -4.58
C LYS A 186 1.76 -20.87 -4.59
N TYR A 187 2.01 -20.25 -3.43
CA TYR A 187 2.68 -18.95 -3.37
C TYR A 187 4.18 -19.01 -3.73
N PRO A 188 4.69 -18.11 -4.59
CA PRO A 188 3.99 -17.17 -5.47
C PRO A 188 3.62 -17.82 -6.82
N ASN A 189 2.42 -17.54 -7.36
CA ASN A 189 1.87 -18.30 -8.51
C ASN A 189 1.86 -17.56 -9.86
N ILE A 190 2.15 -16.25 -9.93
CA ILE A 190 2.01 -15.48 -11.19
C ILE A 190 3.17 -14.53 -11.53
N CYS A 191 3.74 -13.80 -10.55
CA CYS A 191 4.97 -12.99 -10.70
C CYS A 191 5.04 -12.11 -11.96
N ARG A 192 4.03 -11.27 -12.18
CA ARG A 192 3.94 -10.34 -13.34
C ARG A 192 4.17 -8.89 -12.91
N ARG A 193 4.60 -8.05 -13.86
CA ARG A 193 4.54 -6.59 -13.70
C ARG A 193 3.12 -6.10 -14.01
N GLY A 194 2.68 -5.06 -13.32
CA GLY A 194 1.39 -4.41 -13.57
C GLY A 194 1.42 -2.92 -13.27
N ILE A 195 0.28 -2.28 -13.51
CA ILE A 195 0.01 -0.90 -13.15
C ILE A 195 -1.41 -0.81 -12.59
N ILE A 196 -1.60 0.04 -11.59
CA ILE A 196 -2.93 0.36 -11.06
C ILE A 196 -3.65 1.26 -12.08
N VAL A 197 -4.84 0.86 -12.52
CA VAL A 197 -5.65 1.65 -13.47
C VAL A 197 -6.78 2.42 -12.80
N GLN A 198 -7.15 2.03 -11.57
CA GLN A 198 -8.17 2.68 -10.76
C GLN A 198 -7.65 2.83 -9.33
N THR A 199 -7.74 4.03 -8.76
CA THR A 199 -7.39 4.30 -7.35
C THR A 199 -8.24 3.41 -6.44
N GLY A 200 -7.61 2.70 -5.52
CA GLY A 200 -8.25 1.70 -4.68
C GLY A 200 -7.31 1.16 -3.60
N ASP A 201 -7.78 0.18 -2.85
CA ASP A 201 -7.16 -0.21 -1.59
C ASP A 201 -6.16 -1.37 -1.70
N LEU A 202 -5.09 -1.27 -0.91
CA LEU A 202 -4.32 -2.41 -0.43
C LEU A 202 -4.99 -2.91 0.85
N ARG A 203 -5.46 -4.16 0.80
CA ARG A 203 -6.16 -4.83 1.89
C ARG A 203 -5.27 -5.91 2.51
N ALA A 204 -5.26 -6.03 3.84
CA ALA A 204 -4.45 -7.04 4.52
C ALA A 204 -4.96 -8.47 4.26
N LEU A 205 -6.25 -8.61 3.92
CA LEU A 205 -6.92 -9.83 3.45
C LEU A 205 -7.65 -9.58 2.11
N PRO A 206 -7.94 -10.60 1.29
CA PRO A 206 -8.64 -10.43 0.01
C PRO A 206 -10.16 -10.20 0.20
N THR A 207 -10.53 -9.10 0.85
CA THR A 207 -11.93 -8.69 1.03
C THR A 207 -12.07 -7.17 1.28
N ASP A 208 -13.18 -6.61 0.79
CA ASP A 208 -13.60 -5.23 1.05
C ASP A 208 -14.36 -5.08 2.37
N ARG A 209 -14.73 -6.19 3.02
CA ARG A 209 -15.38 -6.12 4.34
C ARG A 209 -14.37 -5.58 5.35
N PRO A 210 -14.73 -4.59 6.16
CA PRO A 210 -13.85 -4.13 7.22
C PRO A 210 -13.85 -5.10 8.39
N ARG A 211 -12.74 -5.10 9.14
CA ARG A 211 -12.63 -5.72 10.46
C ARG A 211 -12.24 -4.64 11.46
N PHE A 212 -13.04 -4.47 12.48
CA PHE A 212 -12.73 -3.65 13.65
C PHE A 212 -12.22 -4.55 14.77
N ASP A 213 -11.48 -3.97 15.71
CA ASP A 213 -11.31 -4.57 17.02
C ASP A 213 -12.56 -4.25 17.88
N ASP A 214 -12.41 -4.16 19.20
CA ASP A 214 -13.54 -3.97 20.11
C ASP A 214 -14.12 -2.54 20.04
N PHE A 215 -15.39 -2.42 19.67
CA PHE A 215 -16.13 -1.15 19.65
C PHE A 215 -16.29 -0.51 21.05
N ALA A 216 -16.12 -1.26 22.14
CA ALA A 216 -16.10 -0.71 23.49
C ALA A 216 -14.74 -0.04 23.84
N GLN A 217 -13.71 -0.22 23.01
CA GLN A 217 -12.39 0.36 23.22
C GLN A 217 -12.20 1.61 22.34
N ALA A 218 -11.64 2.67 22.93
CA ALA A 218 -11.38 3.91 22.22
C ALA A 218 -10.36 3.67 21.10
N GLY A 219 -10.79 3.84 19.85
CA GLY A 219 -10.00 3.55 18.65
C GLY A 219 -10.11 2.11 18.11
N GLY A 220 -10.88 1.22 18.74
CA GLY A 220 -11.09 -0.16 18.24
C GLY A 220 -12.17 -0.29 17.16
N GLY A 221 -13.20 0.57 17.19
CA GLY A 221 -14.31 0.59 16.24
C GLY A 221 -14.10 1.45 14.99
N TRP A 222 -15.18 1.77 14.27
CA TRP A 222 -15.16 2.70 13.13
C TRP A 222 -14.52 4.06 13.51
N PRO A 223 -13.63 4.65 12.69
CA PRO A 223 -13.26 4.26 11.31
C PRO A 223 -12.04 3.33 11.18
N PHE A 224 -11.56 2.72 12.27
CA PHE A 224 -10.28 1.99 12.31
C PHE A 224 -10.40 0.55 11.74
N ASP A 225 -10.63 0.43 10.44
CA ASP A 225 -10.62 -0.85 9.75
C ASP A 225 -9.20 -1.45 9.70
N THR A 226 -8.98 -2.46 10.53
CA THR A 226 -7.71 -3.20 10.67
C THR A 226 -7.28 -3.97 9.43
N LEU A 227 -8.14 -4.09 8.40
CA LEU A 227 -7.78 -4.70 7.11
C LEU A 227 -7.38 -3.67 6.04
N GLN A 228 -7.37 -2.38 6.34
CA GLN A 228 -6.93 -1.32 5.43
C GLN A 228 -5.43 -1.06 5.58
N ASP A 229 -4.59 -1.59 4.69
CA ASP A 229 -3.14 -1.33 4.71
C ASP A 229 -2.83 0.09 4.20
N SER A 230 -3.40 0.46 3.04
CA SER A 230 -3.11 1.74 2.37
C SER A 230 -4.04 2.00 1.18
N LEU A 231 -4.40 3.25 0.92
CA LEU A 231 -5.02 3.67 -0.35
C LEU A 231 -3.92 3.95 -1.38
N VAL A 232 -4.07 3.46 -2.62
CA VAL A 232 -3.04 3.59 -3.68
C VAL A 232 -3.59 4.13 -4.99
N TRP A 233 -2.79 4.99 -5.64
CA TRP A 233 -3.21 5.80 -6.78
C TRP A 233 -3.19 5.04 -8.11
N ALA A 234 -4.16 5.35 -8.98
CA ALA A 234 -4.06 5.06 -10.40
C ALA A 234 -2.76 5.61 -11.01
N GLY A 235 -2.15 4.88 -11.94
CA GLY A 235 -0.81 5.16 -12.48
C GLY A 235 0.35 4.59 -11.65
N THR A 236 0.11 4.10 -10.42
CA THR A 236 1.17 3.50 -9.59
C THR A 236 1.68 2.19 -10.21
N PRO A 237 2.99 2.03 -10.45
CA PRO A 237 3.58 0.78 -10.90
C PRO A 237 3.54 -0.27 -9.79
N ILE A 238 3.35 -1.55 -10.13
CA ILE A 238 3.29 -2.65 -9.16
C ILE A 238 3.95 -3.95 -9.67
N PHE A 239 4.37 -4.78 -8.71
CA PHE A 239 4.67 -6.20 -8.91
C PHE A 239 3.51 -7.04 -8.39
N ILE A 240 3.06 -8.02 -9.19
CA ILE A 240 1.93 -8.89 -8.90
C ILE A 240 2.50 -10.28 -8.59
N SER A 241 2.61 -10.59 -7.30
CA SER A 241 3.26 -11.84 -6.85
C SER A 241 2.35 -13.07 -7.00
N HIS A 242 1.08 -12.92 -6.65
CA HIS A 242 0.14 -14.02 -6.51
C HIS A 242 -1.28 -13.59 -6.93
N THR A 243 -2.08 -14.54 -7.43
CA THR A 243 -3.52 -14.39 -7.68
C THR A 243 -4.29 -15.41 -6.87
N ALA A 244 -5.39 -14.99 -6.24
CA ALA A 244 -6.27 -15.86 -5.46
C ALA A 244 -7.01 -16.87 -6.37
N ALA A 245 -7.55 -17.94 -5.77
CA ALA A 245 -8.48 -18.84 -6.45
C ALA A 245 -9.69 -18.05 -6.98
N GLY A 246 -10.12 -18.36 -8.21
CA GLY A 246 -11.14 -17.59 -8.93
C GLY A 246 -10.66 -16.25 -9.50
N GLY A 247 -9.43 -15.79 -9.19
CA GLY A 247 -8.79 -14.66 -9.85
C GLY A 247 -9.35 -13.27 -9.55
N GLY A 248 -10.26 -13.13 -8.57
CA GLY A 248 -10.84 -11.82 -8.20
C GLY A 248 -9.88 -10.89 -7.44
N TRP A 249 -8.85 -11.44 -6.79
CA TRP A 249 -7.89 -10.71 -5.97
C TRP A 249 -6.45 -11.05 -6.34
N LEU A 250 -5.59 -10.03 -6.31
CA LEU A 250 -4.15 -10.11 -6.57
C LEU A 250 -3.37 -9.66 -5.33
N LEU A 251 -2.33 -10.39 -4.93
CA LEU A 251 -1.38 -9.91 -3.93
C LEU A 251 -0.28 -9.10 -4.62
N VAL A 252 -0.33 -7.78 -4.42
CA VAL A 252 0.53 -6.80 -5.08
C VAL A 252 1.58 -6.22 -4.14
N GLU A 253 2.65 -5.71 -4.73
CA GLU A 253 3.70 -4.95 -4.07
C GLU A 253 3.91 -3.64 -4.84
N THR A 254 3.93 -2.53 -4.11
CA THR A 254 4.03 -1.16 -4.63
C THR A 254 5.40 -0.57 -4.23
N PRO A 255 5.72 0.69 -4.60
CA PRO A 255 6.97 1.31 -4.17
C PRO A 255 7.11 1.42 -2.65
N VAL A 256 5.98 1.60 -1.94
CA VAL A 256 5.92 1.95 -0.51
C VAL A 256 5.28 0.87 0.39
N GLY A 257 4.60 -0.13 -0.17
CA GLY A 257 3.90 -1.15 0.61
C GLY A 257 3.43 -2.34 -0.25
N GLY A 258 2.39 -3.03 0.20
CA GLY A 258 1.77 -4.11 -0.56
C GLY A 258 0.68 -4.83 0.22
N GLY A 259 -0.40 -5.21 -0.45
CA GLY A 259 -1.56 -5.90 0.12
C GLY A 259 -2.29 -6.71 -0.95
N TRP A 260 -3.52 -7.12 -0.68
CA TRP A 260 -4.44 -7.64 -1.68
C TRP A 260 -5.19 -6.48 -2.35
N MET A 261 -5.34 -6.53 -3.67
CA MET A 261 -6.10 -5.57 -4.48
C MET A 261 -7.00 -6.33 -5.46
N ARG A 262 -8.13 -5.74 -5.88
CA ARG A 262 -9.03 -6.39 -6.85
C ARG A 262 -8.33 -6.51 -8.21
N SER A 263 -8.55 -7.61 -8.91
CA SER A 263 -7.91 -7.87 -10.21
C SER A 263 -8.47 -7.04 -11.37
N GLN A 264 -9.56 -6.30 -11.14
CA GLN A 264 -10.16 -5.36 -12.09
C GLN A 264 -9.50 -3.96 -12.04
N ASP A 265 -8.97 -3.55 -10.87
CA ASP A 265 -8.38 -2.23 -10.63
C ASP A 265 -6.91 -2.17 -11.12
N VAL A 266 -6.42 -3.31 -11.62
CA VAL A 266 -5.03 -3.58 -12.04
C VAL A 266 -4.99 -4.08 -13.47
N ALA A 267 -4.02 -3.60 -14.25
CA ALA A 267 -3.71 -4.10 -15.58
C ALA A 267 -2.27 -4.61 -15.70
N TYR A 268 -2.06 -5.70 -16.45
CA TYR A 268 -0.74 -6.29 -16.68
C TYR A 268 0.05 -5.50 -17.73
N ILE A 269 1.31 -5.15 -17.43
CA ILE A 269 2.17 -4.35 -18.32
C ILE A 269 3.35 -5.19 -18.84
N ASN A 270 3.77 -4.96 -20.08
CA ASN A 270 4.92 -5.63 -20.72
C ASN A 270 6.18 -4.73 -20.68
N ASP A 271 7.33 -5.34 -20.94
CA ASP A 271 8.65 -4.70 -20.80
C ASP A 271 8.81 -3.50 -21.78
N GLU A 272 8.16 -3.55 -22.95
CA GLU A 272 8.02 -2.45 -23.91
C GLU A 272 7.29 -1.22 -23.33
N LYS A 273 6.08 -1.41 -22.79
CA LYS A 273 5.28 -0.33 -22.18
C LYS A 273 5.93 0.21 -20.91
N ILE A 274 6.62 -0.65 -20.14
CA ILE A 274 7.47 -0.24 -19.01
C ILE A 274 8.54 0.77 -19.47
N LEU A 275 9.28 0.46 -20.54
CA LEU A 275 10.32 1.36 -21.07
C LEU A 275 9.74 2.68 -21.59
N ALA A 276 8.63 2.63 -22.33
CA ALA A 276 7.93 3.80 -22.85
C ALA A 276 7.37 4.74 -21.76
N TRP A 277 7.19 4.22 -20.54
CA TRP A 277 6.63 4.93 -19.37
C TRP A 277 7.73 5.44 -18.43
N ALA A 278 8.64 4.56 -18.00
CA ALA A 278 9.70 4.87 -17.03
C ALA A 278 10.83 5.75 -17.60
N GLY A 279 10.95 5.84 -18.93
CA GLY A 279 11.91 6.72 -19.61
C GLY A 279 11.49 8.20 -19.72
N ARG A 280 10.36 8.62 -19.12
CA ARG A 280 9.79 9.96 -19.26
C ARG A 280 9.94 10.81 -18.00
N PRO A 281 10.02 12.15 -18.11
CA PRO A 281 9.84 13.05 -16.98
C PRO A 281 8.49 12.77 -16.30
N LEU A 282 8.44 12.84 -14.97
CA LEU A 282 7.20 12.74 -14.22
C LEU A 282 6.57 14.11 -14.02
N VAL A 283 5.25 14.12 -13.87
CA VAL A 283 4.42 15.24 -13.44
C VAL A 283 3.73 14.82 -12.15
N ALA A 284 3.79 15.69 -11.13
CA ALA A 284 3.00 15.53 -9.92
C ALA A 284 1.69 16.30 -10.06
N ILE A 285 0.59 15.70 -9.59
CA ILE A 285 -0.66 16.43 -9.36
C ILE A 285 -0.51 17.29 -8.09
N THR A 286 -0.96 18.53 -8.15
CA THR A 286 -0.71 19.57 -7.14
C THR A 286 -1.99 20.18 -6.55
N THR A 287 -3.16 19.66 -6.92
CA THR A 287 -4.45 20.05 -6.36
C THR A 287 -5.27 18.79 -6.08
N GLU A 288 -5.98 18.78 -4.97
CA GLU A 288 -6.92 17.71 -4.63
C GLU A 288 -8.14 17.67 -5.56
N ASN A 289 -8.81 16.51 -5.59
CA ASN A 289 -10.10 16.30 -6.27
C ASN A 289 -10.19 16.68 -7.77
N THR A 290 -9.07 16.76 -8.49
CA THR A 290 -9.03 17.23 -9.89
C THR A 290 -9.51 16.14 -10.85
N PRO A 291 -10.59 16.31 -11.64
CA PRO A 291 -11.06 15.26 -12.54
C PRO A 291 -10.11 15.06 -13.73
N LEU A 292 -9.58 13.85 -13.90
CA LEU A 292 -8.73 13.48 -15.03
C LEU A 292 -9.58 12.77 -16.10
N LEU A 293 -9.81 13.44 -17.22
CA LEU A 293 -10.55 12.92 -18.37
C LEU A 293 -9.58 12.50 -19.48
N THR A 294 -9.91 11.43 -20.18
CA THR A 294 -9.18 11.02 -21.40
C THR A 294 -9.42 11.98 -22.55
N ASP A 295 -8.62 11.87 -23.61
CA ASP A 295 -8.85 12.52 -24.91
C ASP A 295 -10.23 12.24 -25.53
N LYS A 296 -10.92 11.17 -25.09
CA LYS A 296 -12.31 10.83 -25.45
C LYS A 296 -13.36 11.37 -24.47
N GLY A 297 -12.97 12.28 -23.57
CA GLY A 297 -13.84 12.85 -22.53
C GLY A 297 -14.30 11.85 -21.46
N THR A 298 -13.73 10.64 -21.43
CA THR A 298 -14.10 9.61 -20.45
C THR A 298 -13.36 9.85 -19.14
N PHE A 299 -14.06 9.81 -18.00
CA PHE A 299 -13.41 9.86 -16.69
C PHE A 299 -12.44 8.68 -16.51
N TRP A 300 -11.19 8.99 -16.16
CA TRP A 300 -10.16 7.99 -15.86
C TRP A 300 -9.95 7.85 -14.34
N ALA A 301 -9.68 8.96 -13.66
CA ALA A 301 -9.49 8.99 -12.21
C ALA A 301 -9.69 10.40 -11.64
N THR A 302 -9.84 10.49 -10.31
CA THR A 302 -9.68 11.74 -9.58
C THR A 302 -8.20 11.94 -9.26
N GLY A 303 -7.58 12.96 -9.83
CA GLY A 303 -6.23 13.42 -9.51
C GLY A 303 -6.15 13.96 -8.08
N ARG A 304 -5.07 13.58 -7.38
CA ARG A 304 -4.82 13.90 -5.97
C ARG A 304 -3.33 14.14 -5.73
N ILE A 305 -2.99 14.87 -4.67
CA ILE A 305 -1.61 15.19 -4.33
C ILE A 305 -0.80 13.91 -4.07
N GLY A 306 0.39 13.84 -4.65
CA GLY A 306 1.24 12.65 -4.62
C GLY A 306 0.99 11.63 -5.74
N MET A 307 0.01 11.84 -6.63
CA MET A 307 -0.04 11.13 -7.91
C MET A 307 1.12 11.55 -8.81
N LEU A 308 1.76 10.57 -9.47
CA LEU A 308 2.90 10.77 -10.38
C LEU A 308 2.62 10.10 -11.73
N LEU A 309 2.59 10.88 -12.81
CA LEU A 309 2.27 10.43 -14.16
C LEU A 309 3.35 10.87 -15.17
N PRO A 310 3.65 10.09 -16.22
CA PRO A 310 4.66 10.43 -17.22
C PRO A 310 4.18 11.55 -18.16
N LEU A 311 5.05 12.52 -18.44
CA LEU A 311 4.81 13.58 -19.41
C LEU A 311 4.88 13.03 -20.84
N LEU A 312 3.81 13.21 -21.62
CA LEU A 312 3.78 12.96 -23.06
C LEU A 312 4.15 14.20 -23.87
N GLY A 313 3.70 15.38 -23.43
CA GLY A 313 4.02 16.68 -24.02
C GLY A 313 3.39 17.84 -23.26
N GLN A 314 3.75 19.08 -23.63
CA GLN A 314 3.20 20.31 -23.08
C GLN A 314 2.83 21.27 -24.22
N ALA A 315 1.70 21.96 -24.09
CA ALA A 315 1.26 23.01 -25.00
C ALA A 315 0.73 24.19 -24.17
N GLY A 316 1.53 25.25 -24.04
CA GLY A 316 1.20 26.40 -23.19
C GLY A 316 0.98 26.01 -21.73
N ASP A 317 -0.24 26.28 -21.25
CA ASP A 317 -0.69 25.99 -19.89
C ASP A 317 -1.23 24.56 -19.71
N LYS A 318 -1.19 23.70 -20.73
CA LYS A 318 -1.67 22.30 -20.67
C LYS A 318 -0.53 21.28 -20.73
N LEU A 319 -0.62 20.26 -19.87
CA LEU A 319 0.23 19.07 -19.85
C LEU A 319 -0.55 17.85 -20.33
N THR A 320 -0.02 17.12 -21.30
CA THR A 320 -0.56 15.82 -21.72
C THR A 320 0.17 14.72 -20.96
N LEU A 321 -0.55 13.92 -20.18
CA LEU A 321 0.00 12.89 -19.28
C LEU A 321 -0.39 11.49 -19.76
N GLY A 322 0.55 10.56 -19.68
CA GLY A 322 0.30 9.16 -20.04
C GLY A 322 -0.42 8.43 -18.90
N VAL A 323 -1.49 7.72 -19.25
CA VAL A 323 -2.27 6.90 -18.32
C VAL A 323 -2.51 5.50 -18.89
N ALA A 324 -3.00 4.59 -18.06
CA ALA A 324 -3.30 3.22 -18.45
C ALA A 324 -4.77 2.89 -18.17
N THR A 325 -5.41 2.24 -19.13
CA THR A 325 -6.70 1.57 -18.95
C THR A 325 -6.51 0.06 -19.02
N ARG A 326 -7.47 -0.71 -18.51
CA ARG A 326 -7.43 -2.17 -18.54
C ARG A 326 -8.17 -2.69 -19.77
N GLY A 327 -7.47 -3.42 -20.63
CA GLY A 327 -8.05 -4.11 -21.78
C GLY A 327 -8.97 -5.27 -21.36
N PRO A 328 -9.78 -5.81 -22.28
CA PRO A 328 -10.61 -6.99 -22.02
C PRO A 328 -9.81 -8.25 -21.62
N ASP A 329 -8.56 -8.34 -22.09
CA ASP A 329 -7.56 -9.36 -21.74
C ASP A 329 -6.86 -9.12 -20.39
N GLY A 330 -7.15 -7.99 -19.73
CA GLY A 330 -6.48 -7.53 -18.53
C GLY A 330 -5.10 -6.88 -18.77
N ALA A 331 -4.66 -6.67 -20.01
CA ALA A 331 -3.43 -5.94 -20.28
C ALA A 331 -3.61 -4.43 -20.13
N ALA A 332 -2.51 -3.72 -19.88
CA ALA A 332 -2.48 -2.26 -19.85
C ALA A 332 -2.56 -1.71 -21.29
N SER A 333 -3.67 -1.04 -21.59
CA SER A 333 -3.85 -0.25 -22.81
C SER A 333 -3.38 1.19 -22.56
N PRO A 334 -2.52 1.77 -23.43
CA PRO A 334 -2.11 3.15 -23.29
C PRO A 334 -3.28 4.09 -23.57
N ALA A 335 -3.38 5.15 -22.76
CA ALA A 335 -4.27 6.27 -22.97
C ALA A 335 -3.58 7.56 -22.48
N GLN A 336 -4.23 8.71 -22.65
CA GLN A 336 -3.71 10.00 -22.24
C GLN A 336 -4.81 10.86 -21.62
N VAL A 337 -4.42 11.72 -20.67
CA VAL A 337 -5.26 12.78 -20.10
C VAL A 337 -4.60 14.13 -20.32
N VAL A 338 -5.38 15.20 -20.38
CA VAL A 338 -4.86 16.58 -20.47
C VAL A 338 -5.24 17.33 -19.21
N ILE A 339 -4.27 17.95 -18.56
CA ILE A 339 -4.44 18.73 -17.32
C ILE A 339 -3.85 20.13 -17.46
N ASP A 340 -4.40 21.05 -16.69
CA ASP A 340 -3.94 22.43 -16.57
C ASP A 340 -2.73 22.53 -15.61
N THR A 341 -1.72 23.32 -15.97
CA THR A 341 -0.52 23.56 -15.16
C THR A 341 -0.79 24.15 -13.77
N LYS A 342 -1.97 24.74 -13.53
CA LYS A 342 -2.40 25.15 -12.17
C LYS A 342 -2.75 23.97 -11.24
N HIS A 343 -2.95 22.77 -11.79
CA HIS A 343 -3.30 21.55 -11.04
C HIS A 343 -2.21 20.46 -11.10
N ALA A 344 -1.16 20.65 -11.89
CA ALA A 344 -0.09 19.69 -12.06
C ALA A 344 1.22 20.35 -12.52
N ALA A 345 2.36 19.90 -11.97
CA ALA A 345 3.67 20.46 -12.30
C ALA A 345 4.72 19.37 -12.58
N VAL A 346 5.63 19.66 -13.51
CA VAL A 346 6.75 18.76 -13.85
C VAL A 346 7.67 18.58 -12.66
N VAL A 347 8.06 17.34 -12.38
CA VAL A 347 8.88 16.98 -11.22
C VAL A 347 10.36 17.31 -11.51
N PRO A 348 11.09 17.97 -10.59
CA PRO A 348 10.64 18.43 -9.28
C PRO A 348 10.07 19.85 -9.26
N LEU A 349 8.98 20.03 -8.51
CA LEU A 349 8.60 21.35 -8.00
C LEU A 349 9.73 21.89 -7.10
N PRO A 350 10.10 23.17 -7.16
CA PRO A 350 11.08 23.75 -6.24
C PRO A 350 10.68 23.53 -4.77
N MET A 351 11.58 23.00 -3.95
CA MET A 351 11.27 22.71 -2.54
C MET A 351 11.36 24.00 -1.71
N THR A 352 10.31 24.81 -1.74
CA THR A 352 10.18 26.09 -1.00
C THR A 352 9.09 25.98 0.08
N PRO A 353 9.12 26.82 1.14
CA PRO A 353 8.01 26.90 2.09
C PRO A 353 6.65 27.15 1.43
N ALA A 354 6.57 28.04 0.43
CA ALA A 354 5.33 28.36 -0.27
C ALA A 354 4.74 27.15 -1.01
N ASN A 355 5.57 26.35 -1.70
CA ASN A 355 5.09 25.17 -2.41
C ASN A 355 4.66 24.04 -1.44
N ILE A 356 5.28 23.96 -0.26
CA ILE A 356 4.85 23.04 0.80
C ILE A 356 3.52 23.50 1.41
N ALA A 357 3.36 24.79 1.70
CA ALA A 357 2.11 25.35 2.22
C ALA A 357 0.94 25.19 1.24
N ALA A 358 1.16 25.45 -0.05
CA ALA A 358 0.15 25.21 -1.09
C ALA A 358 -0.29 23.74 -1.14
N ALA A 359 0.67 22.80 -1.16
CA ALA A 359 0.38 21.36 -1.17
C ALA A 359 -0.21 20.82 0.15
N ALA A 360 -0.08 21.55 1.25
CA ALA A 360 -0.69 21.21 2.54
C ALA A 360 -2.14 21.75 2.67
N ASN A 361 -2.46 22.86 2.01
CA ASN A 361 -3.80 23.44 2.00
C ASN A 361 -4.78 22.69 1.06
N GLY A 362 -4.31 22.15 -0.07
CA GLY A 362 -5.07 21.26 -0.97
C GLY A 362 -5.41 21.80 -2.36
#